data_AF-A0A4R0TVA4-F1
#
_entry.id   AF-A0A4R0TVA4-F1
#
_cell.length_a   1.000
_cell.length_b   1.000
_cell.length_c   1.000
_cell.angle_alpha   90.00
_cell.angle_beta   90.00
_cell.angle_gamma   90.00
#
_symmetry.space_group_name_H-M   'P 1'
#
loop_
_entity.id
_entity.type
_entity.pdbx_description
1 polymer ?
#
loop_
_entity_poly.entity_id
_entity_poly.type
_entity_poly.pdbx_seq_one_letter_code
_entity_poly.pdbx_strand_id
1 'polypeptide(L)'
;MRNTWIRRISAIRKDGVESAINLTCGLNCVIGASNTGKTRIAKTVEFVCGGKETPFTDKTAYEVAQVTFITNDSEVSLSRSIHVQNTIHVESSNPAVASGSYSVSSRSGKSINTVLLALLGIEPTRRIATNETYHTVAFTWNAPMSI
;
A
#
# COMPACT_ATOMS: atom_id res chain seq x y z
N MET A 1 -2.05 -9.20 -20.37
CA MET A 1 -1.85 -9.37 -18.90
C MET A 1 -1.94 -8.00 -18.28
N ARG A 2 -2.62 -7.85 -17.13
CA ARG A 2 -2.63 -6.57 -16.44
C ARG A 2 -1.27 -6.34 -15.79
N ASN A 3 -0.59 -5.25 -16.12
CA ASN A 3 0.71 -4.94 -15.53
C ASN A 3 0.50 -3.92 -14.41
N THR A 4 0.69 -4.35 -13.17
CA THR A 4 0.62 -3.48 -11.99
C THR A 4 1.97 -3.46 -11.31
N TRP A 5 2.52 -2.26 -11.08
CA TRP A 5 3.82 -2.09 -10.42
C TRP A 5 3.89 -0.78 -9.63
N ILE A 6 4.80 -0.70 -8.66
CA ILE A 6 5.01 0.50 -7.84
C ILE A 6 5.93 1.46 -8.59
N ARG A 7 5.46 2.67 -8.87
CA ARG A 7 6.23 3.75 -9.53
C ARG A 7 7.00 4.61 -8.53
N ARG A 8 6.41 4.88 -7.37
CA ARG A 8 6.98 5.80 -6.39
C ARG A 8 6.67 5.33 -4.98
N ILE A 9 7.65 5.47 -4.10
CA ILE A 9 7.51 5.32 -2.65
C ILE A 9 8.03 6.61 -2.03
N SER A 10 7.24 7.26 -1.18
CA SER A 10 7.65 8.50 -0.54
C SER A 10 7.20 8.63 0.91
N ALA A 11 7.87 9.53 1.61
CA ALA A 11 7.59 9.91 2.98
C ALA A 11 7.62 11.44 3.06
N ILE A 12 6.59 12.03 3.65
CA ILE A 12 6.43 13.48 3.78
C ILE A 12 6.56 13.85 5.25
N ARG A 13 7.44 14.83 5.52
CA ARG A 13 7.67 15.37 6.85
C ARG A 13 6.60 16.37 7.24
N LYS A 14 6.50 16.66 8.55
CA LYS A 14 5.62 17.69 9.11
C LYS A 14 5.78 19.07 8.45
N ASP A 15 7.01 19.41 8.04
CA ASP A 15 7.35 20.66 7.36
C ASP A 15 7.09 20.63 5.85
N GLY A 16 6.48 19.55 5.33
CA GLY A 16 6.15 19.36 3.93
C GLY A 16 7.30 18.82 3.07
N VAL A 17 8.50 18.62 3.64
CA VAL A 17 9.64 18.08 2.87
C VAL A 17 9.40 16.61 2.54
N GLU A 18 9.38 16.30 1.25
CA GLU A 18 9.22 14.94 0.75
C GLU A 18 10.58 14.28 0.50
N SER A 19 10.71 13.04 0.94
CA SER A 19 11.76 12.11 0.48
C SER A 19 11.14 10.98 -0.30
N ALA A 20 11.67 10.70 -1.49
CA ALA A 20 11.05 9.75 -2.39
C ALA A 20 12.04 8.94 -3.22
N ILE A 21 11.58 7.76 -3.61
CA ILE A 21 12.26 6.85 -4.52
C ILE A 21 11.34 6.62 -5.70
N ASN A 22 11.86 6.86 -6.90
CA ASN A 22 11.20 6.51 -8.15
C ASN A 22 11.73 5.15 -8.61
N LEU A 23 10.82 4.25 -8.94
CA LEU A 23 11.11 2.92 -9.46
C LEU A 23 10.75 2.88 -10.93
N THR A 24 11.29 1.88 -11.62
CA THR A 24 10.96 1.56 -13.01
C THR A 24 10.25 0.22 -13.09
N CYS A 25 9.53 -0.03 -14.17
CA CYS A 25 8.93 -1.34 -14.39
C CYS A 25 10.05 -2.39 -14.54
N GLY A 26 9.97 -3.48 -13.78
CA GLY A 26 10.96 -4.56 -13.78
C GLY A 26 11.66 -4.71 -12.43
N LEU A 27 12.90 -5.17 -12.45
CA LEU A 27 13.70 -5.41 -11.25
C LEU A 27 14.41 -4.12 -10.83
N ASN A 28 14.17 -3.68 -9.59
CA ASN A 28 14.84 -2.53 -8.98
C ASN A 28 15.66 -3.01 -7.77
N CYS A 29 16.91 -2.56 -7.65
CA CYS A 29 17.80 -2.92 -6.55
C CYS A 29 18.14 -1.68 -5.69
N VAL A 30 17.81 -1.73 -4.40
CA VAL A 30 18.20 -0.69 -3.43
C VAL A 30 19.41 -1.16 -2.63
N ILE A 31 20.56 -0.52 -2.85
CA ILE A 31 21.85 -0.94 -2.30
C ILE A 31 22.41 0.16 -1.39
N GLY A 32 23.02 -0.23 -0.29
CA GLY A 32 23.67 0.70 0.65
C GLY A 32 24.17 -0.03 1.90
N ALA A 33 25.04 0.62 2.67
CA ALA A 33 25.58 0.10 3.92
C ALA A 33 24.49 -0.36 4.90
N SER A 34 24.80 -1.26 5.84
CA SER A 34 23.84 -1.72 6.84
C SER A 34 23.23 -0.56 7.65
N ASN A 35 21.98 -0.72 8.07
CA ASN A 35 21.24 0.25 8.90
C ASN A 35 21.05 1.66 8.30
N THR A 36 21.08 1.79 6.97
CA THR A 36 20.86 3.06 6.24
C THR A 36 19.40 3.33 5.86
N GLY A 37 18.44 2.57 6.42
CA GLY A 37 17.01 2.78 6.17
C GLY A 37 16.42 1.99 5.01
N LYS A 38 17.18 1.09 4.35
CA LYS A 38 16.66 0.22 3.27
C LYS A 38 15.39 -0.54 3.67
N THR A 39 15.38 -1.16 4.84
CA THR A 39 14.19 -1.88 5.38
C THR A 39 12.98 -0.96 5.56
N ARG A 40 13.19 0.35 5.82
CA ARG A 40 12.07 1.29 5.98
C ARG A 40 11.32 1.53 4.68
N ILE A 41 11.97 1.36 3.52
CA ILE A 41 11.31 1.49 2.21
C ILE A 41 10.24 0.40 2.06
N ALA A 42 10.59 -0.86 2.34
CA ALA A 42 9.66 -1.98 2.34
C ALA A 42 8.53 -1.80 3.35
N LYS A 43 8.87 -1.40 4.59
CA LYS A 43 7.86 -1.11 5.64
C LYS A 43 6.92 0.03 5.25
N THR A 44 7.38 1.00 4.47
CA THR A 44 6.53 2.10 3.97
C THR A 44 5.45 1.55 3.05
N VAL A 45 5.83 0.63 2.14
CA VAL A 45 4.87 -0.03 1.25
C VAL A 45 3.86 -0.85 2.03
N GLU A 46 4.35 -1.67 2.97
CA GLU A 46 3.50 -2.49 3.83
C GLU A 46 2.48 -1.63 4.61
N PHE A 47 2.95 -0.56 5.25
CA PHE A 47 2.10 0.36 6.00
C PHE A 47 1.06 1.02 5.12
N VAL A 48 1.43 1.55 3.95
CA VAL A 48 0.46 2.20 3.05
C VAL A 48 -0.58 1.21 2.52
N CYS A 49 -0.23 -0.07 2.38
CA CYS A 49 -1.14 -1.14 1.95
C CYS A 49 -1.97 -1.75 3.10
N GLY A 50 -2.02 -1.12 4.27
CA GLY A 50 -2.86 -1.57 5.41
C GLY A 50 -2.12 -2.37 6.49
N GLY A 51 -0.80 -2.47 6.42
CA GLY A 51 0.03 -3.05 7.49
C GLY A 51 -0.11 -2.28 8.82
N LYS A 52 0.19 -2.94 9.94
CA LYS A 52 0.02 -2.34 11.27
C LYS A 52 1.24 -1.56 11.74
N GLU A 53 2.44 -1.97 11.31
CA GLU A 53 3.68 -1.35 11.76
C GLU A 53 3.89 0.02 11.11
N THR A 54 4.19 1.03 11.92
CA THR A 54 4.58 2.35 11.42
C THR A 54 6.03 2.31 10.91
N PRO A 55 6.30 2.82 9.69
CA PRO A 55 7.64 2.76 9.08
C PRO A 55 8.60 3.82 9.65
N PHE A 56 8.05 4.82 10.33
CA PHE A 56 8.75 6.00 10.83
C PHE A 56 8.57 6.15 12.34
N THR A 57 9.51 6.86 12.96
CA THR A 57 9.44 7.25 14.37
C THR A 57 9.45 8.77 14.47
N ASP A 58 9.03 9.30 15.62
CA ASP A 58 8.99 10.75 15.86
C ASP A 58 10.34 11.45 15.62
N LYS A 59 11.46 10.72 15.81
CA LYS A 59 12.82 11.22 15.54
C LYS A 59 13.07 11.60 14.08
N THR A 60 12.31 11.02 13.15
CA THR A 60 12.47 11.26 11.71
C THR A 60 11.59 12.38 11.18
N ALA A 61 10.61 12.84 11.97
CA ALA A 61 9.63 13.88 11.61
C ALA A 61 8.77 13.57 10.36
N TYR A 62 8.79 12.34 9.81
CA TYR A 62 7.88 11.89 8.76
C TYR A 62 6.49 11.60 9.33
N GLU A 63 5.45 12.17 8.72
CA GLU A 63 4.06 12.04 9.17
C GLU A 63 3.18 11.27 8.18
N VAL A 64 3.50 11.32 6.89
CA VAL A 64 2.72 10.70 5.83
C VAL A 64 3.59 9.78 4.99
N ALA A 65 3.12 8.55 4.77
CA ALA A 65 3.69 7.60 3.83
C ALA A 65 2.84 7.57 2.55
N GLN A 66 3.48 7.49 1.39
CA GLN A 66 2.82 7.42 0.09
C GLN A 66 3.40 6.31 -0.79
N VAL A 67 2.52 5.64 -1.53
CA VAL A 67 2.89 4.68 -2.58
C VAL A 67 2.01 4.91 -3.79
N THR A 68 2.65 5.03 -4.95
CA THR A 68 2.00 5.21 -6.24
C THR A 68 2.17 3.96 -7.09
N PHE A 69 1.05 3.40 -7.54
CA PHE A 69 0.98 2.26 -8.43
C PHE A 69 0.63 2.70 -9.86
N ILE A 70 1.21 2.04 -10.85
CA ILE A 70 0.77 2.09 -12.24
C ILE A 70 0.04 0.79 -12.56
N THR A 71 -1.13 0.87 -13.20
CA THR A 71 -1.95 -0.27 -13.61
C THR A 71 -2.58 -0.01 -14.99
N ASN A 72 -2.15 -0.76 -16.01
CA ASN A 72 -2.64 -0.64 -17.40
C ASN A 72 -2.77 0.83 -17.89
N ASP A 73 -1.77 1.66 -17.60
CA ASP A 73 -1.69 3.10 -17.92
C ASP A 73 -2.49 4.07 -17.03
N SER A 74 -3.18 3.57 -16.00
CA SER A 74 -3.74 4.39 -14.94
C SER A 74 -2.82 4.45 -13.73
N GLU A 75 -2.88 5.56 -13.00
CA GLU A 75 -2.18 5.76 -11.75
C GLU A 75 -3.13 5.68 -10.55
N VAL A 76 -2.70 4.99 -9.50
CA VAL A 76 -3.39 4.89 -8.20
C VAL A 76 -2.39 5.18 -7.09
N SER A 77 -2.60 6.27 -6.36
CA SER A 77 -1.76 6.71 -5.24
C SER A 77 -2.48 6.48 -3.92
N LEU A 78 -1.81 5.80 -3.00
CA LEU A 78 -2.27 5.56 -1.63
C LEU A 78 -1.43 6.40 -0.68
N SER A 79 -2.08 7.09 0.25
CA SER A 79 -1.44 7.94 1.26
C SER A 79 -1.98 7.60 2.65
N ARG A 80 -1.09 7.41 3.63
CA ARG A 80 -1.47 7.08 5.02
C ARG A 80 -0.68 7.91 6.01
N SER A 81 -1.39 8.57 6.92
CA SER A 81 -0.76 9.26 8.06
C SER A 81 -0.42 8.28 9.17
N ILE A 82 0.72 8.48 9.84
CA ILE A 82 1.07 7.70 11.04
C ILE A 82 0.20 8.08 12.26
N HIS A 83 -0.43 9.26 12.23
CA HIS A 83 -1.30 9.75 13.32
C HIS A 83 -2.75 9.27 13.16
N VAL A 84 -3.20 9.01 11.93
CA VAL A 84 -4.55 8.52 11.62
C VAL A 84 -4.47 7.08 11.14
N GLN A 85 -4.25 6.17 12.09
CA GLN A 85 -3.84 4.80 11.77
C GLN A 85 -4.87 4.01 10.94
N ASN A 86 -6.16 4.32 10.97
CA ASN A 86 -7.19 3.49 10.33
C ASN A 86 -7.71 3.99 8.98
N THR A 87 -7.16 5.09 8.46
CA THR A 87 -7.62 5.72 7.22
C THR A 87 -6.49 5.84 6.21
N ILE A 88 -6.76 5.44 4.98
CA ILE A 88 -5.88 5.58 3.82
C ILE A 88 -6.61 6.43 2.79
N HIS A 89 -5.95 7.47 2.29
CA HIS A 89 -6.45 8.30 1.20
C HIS A 89 -5.99 7.72 -0.13
N VAL A 90 -6.93 7.55 -1.05
CA VAL A 90 -6.69 7.02 -2.39
C VAL A 90 -6.99 8.11 -3.40
N GLU A 91 -6.04 8.37 -4.28
CA GLU A 91 -6.23 9.17 -5.50
C GLU A 91 -6.01 8.26 -6.69
N SER A 92 -6.98 8.20 -7.59
CA SER A 92 -7.00 7.24 -8.68
C SER A 92 -7.50 7.86 -9.97
N SER A 93 -6.79 7.56 -11.06
CA SER A 93 -7.26 7.75 -12.43
C SER A 93 -7.84 6.47 -13.04
N ASN A 94 -7.74 5.33 -12.34
CA ASN A 94 -8.30 4.07 -12.78
C ASN A 94 -9.82 4.04 -12.50
N PRO A 95 -10.69 3.86 -13.53
CA PRO A 95 -12.14 3.82 -13.34
C PRO A 95 -12.65 2.71 -12.41
N ALA A 96 -11.88 1.63 -12.23
CA ALA A 96 -12.22 0.52 -11.33
C ALA A 96 -11.91 0.86 -9.85
N VAL A 97 -11.19 1.95 -9.58
CA VAL A 97 -10.78 2.36 -8.24
C VAL A 97 -11.26 3.79 -8.01
N ALA A 98 -12.27 3.95 -7.14
CA ALA A 98 -12.74 5.26 -6.74
C ALA A 98 -11.74 5.98 -5.83
N SER A 99 -11.60 7.30 -6.00
CA SER A 99 -10.83 8.12 -5.08
C SER A 99 -11.57 8.33 -3.74
N GLY A 100 -10.82 8.67 -2.69
CA GLY A 100 -11.34 9.06 -1.38
C GLY A 100 -10.73 8.26 -0.23
N SER A 101 -11.38 8.29 0.93
CA SER A 101 -10.89 7.64 2.15
C SER A 101 -11.35 6.18 2.25
N TYR A 102 -10.41 5.31 2.58
CA TYR A 102 -10.59 3.86 2.76
C TYR A 102 -10.11 3.43 4.15
N SER A 103 -10.78 2.43 4.72
CA SER A 103 -10.39 1.88 6.02
C SER A 103 -9.36 0.77 5.88
N VAL A 104 -8.42 0.72 6.81
CA VAL A 104 -7.50 -0.43 6.97
C VAL A 104 -8.25 -1.69 7.42
N SER A 105 -9.39 -1.53 8.10
CA SER A 105 -10.21 -2.66 8.55
C SER A 105 -10.86 -3.37 7.38
N SER A 106 -10.67 -4.69 7.30
CA SER A 106 -11.36 -5.55 6.33
C SER A 106 -12.87 -5.68 6.59
N ARG A 107 -13.34 -5.30 7.78
CA ARG A 107 -14.77 -5.33 8.14
C ARG A 107 -15.54 -4.10 7.66
N SER A 108 -14.83 -3.06 7.19
CA SER A 108 -15.48 -1.87 6.65
C SER A 108 -15.99 -2.13 5.24
N GLY A 109 -17.19 -1.63 4.92
CA GLY A 109 -17.73 -1.66 3.55
C GLY A 109 -16.85 -0.91 2.53
N LYS A 110 -16.01 0.02 3.00
CA LYS A 110 -15.02 0.74 2.18
C LYS A 110 -13.60 0.46 2.69
N SER A 111 -13.18 -0.81 2.59
CA SER A 111 -11.85 -1.27 2.99
C SER A 111 -10.80 -1.04 1.91
N ILE A 112 -9.56 -0.71 2.27
CA ILE A 112 -8.42 -0.62 1.34
C ILE A 112 -8.17 -1.94 0.61
N ASN A 113 -8.57 -3.06 1.22
CA ASN A 113 -8.48 -4.38 0.60
C ASN A 113 -9.15 -4.42 -0.78
N THR A 114 -10.27 -3.72 -0.96
CA THR A 114 -10.98 -3.72 -2.25
C THR A 114 -10.16 -3.05 -3.34
N VAL A 115 -9.43 -1.98 -3.02
CA VAL A 115 -8.52 -1.29 -3.92
C VAL A 115 -7.34 -2.19 -4.29
N LEU A 116 -6.69 -2.81 -3.30
CA LEU A 116 -5.52 -3.66 -3.53
C LEU A 116 -5.85 -4.88 -4.38
N LEU A 117 -7.03 -5.49 -4.17
CA LEU A 117 -7.51 -6.58 -5.02
C LEU A 117 -7.85 -6.10 -6.43
N ALA A 118 -8.49 -4.95 -6.58
CA ALA A 118 -8.77 -4.36 -7.89
C ALA A 118 -7.48 -4.08 -8.68
N LEU A 119 -6.41 -3.64 -8.02
CA LEU A 119 -5.08 -3.45 -8.61
C LEU A 119 -4.47 -4.76 -9.12
N LEU A 120 -4.77 -5.89 -8.48
CA LEU A 120 -4.41 -7.25 -8.96
C LEU A 120 -5.38 -7.78 -10.04
N GLY A 121 -6.44 -7.04 -10.35
CA GLY A 121 -7.50 -7.48 -11.25
C GLY A 121 -8.45 -8.52 -10.65
N ILE A 122 -8.51 -8.59 -9.32
CA ILE A 122 -9.35 -9.52 -8.56
C ILE A 122 -10.58 -8.77 -8.06
N GLU A 123 -11.76 -9.35 -8.30
CA GLU A 123 -13.03 -8.82 -7.79
C GLU A 123 -13.03 -8.82 -6.24
N PRO A 124 -13.39 -7.70 -5.59
CA PRO A 124 -13.25 -7.52 -4.14
C PRO A 124 -14.15 -8.42 -3.28
N THR A 125 -15.15 -9.08 -3.89
CA THR A 125 -16.09 -9.99 -3.20
C THR A 125 -15.68 -11.46 -3.27
N ARG A 126 -14.51 -11.78 -3.84
CA ARG A 126 -14.01 -13.16 -3.94
C ARG A 126 -13.83 -13.77 -2.56
N ARG A 127 -14.32 -15.00 -2.41
CA ARG A 127 -14.12 -15.84 -1.22
C ARG A 127 -13.32 -17.07 -1.60
N ILE A 128 -12.48 -17.54 -0.67
CA ILE A 128 -11.65 -18.74 -0.85
C ILE A 128 -12.02 -19.78 0.20
N ALA A 129 -12.00 -21.06 -0.17
CA ALA A 129 -12.17 -22.16 0.76
C ALA A 129 -10.90 -22.33 1.62
N THR A 130 -11.07 -22.61 2.91
CA THR A 130 -9.98 -22.71 3.89
C THR A 130 -9.76 -24.12 4.41
N ASN A 131 -10.66 -25.06 4.09
CA ASN A 131 -10.59 -26.44 4.55
C ASN A 131 -11.40 -27.36 3.63
N GLU A 132 -11.32 -28.66 3.91
CA GLU A 132 -12.01 -29.73 3.18
C GLU A 132 -13.55 -29.68 3.34
N THR A 133 -14.04 -28.99 4.36
CA THR A 133 -15.49 -28.77 4.57
C THR A 133 -16.02 -27.54 3.82
N TYR A 134 -15.21 -26.94 2.94
CA TYR A 134 -15.56 -25.76 2.15
C TYR A 134 -16.00 -24.54 2.97
N HIS A 135 -15.51 -24.42 4.22
CA HIS A 135 -15.61 -23.16 4.94
C HIS A 135 -14.88 -22.08 4.14
N THR A 136 -15.53 -20.94 3.92
CA THR A 136 -14.94 -19.87 3.11
C THR A 136 -14.61 -18.64 3.94
N VAL A 137 -13.57 -17.92 3.54
CA VAL A 137 -13.22 -16.59 4.05
C VAL A 137 -13.13 -15.59 2.91
N ALA A 138 -13.26 -14.30 3.22
CA ALA A 138 -12.98 -13.25 2.24
C ALA A 138 -11.51 -13.34 1.80
N PHE A 139 -11.27 -13.25 0.49
CA PHE A 139 -9.91 -13.10 -0.01
C PHE A 139 -9.43 -11.70 0.36
N THR A 140 -8.29 -11.62 1.05
CA THR A 140 -7.74 -10.34 1.52
C THR A 140 -6.28 -10.23 1.17
N TRP A 141 -5.87 -9.04 0.76
CA TRP A 141 -4.48 -8.61 0.79
C TRP A 141 -3.97 -8.71 2.22
N ASN A 142 -3.06 -9.65 2.45
CA ASN A 142 -2.21 -9.64 3.62
C ASN A 142 -0.86 -9.12 3.13
N ALA A 143 -0.28 -8.15 3.83
CA ALA A 143 1.02 -7.61 3.49
C ALA A 143 2.08 -8.23 4.42
N PRO A 144 2.43 -9.53 4.36
CA PRO A 144 3.56 -10.01 5.13
C PRO A 144 4.83 -9.60 4.38
N MET A 145 5.38 -8.42 4.69
CA MET A 145 6.76 -8.10 4.31
C MET A 145 7.66 -8.19 5.54
N SER A 146 7.70 -9.38 6.14
CA SER A 146 8.76 -9.71 7.10
C SER A 146 10.05 -9.94 6.30
N ILE A 147 10.85 -8.87 6.15
CA ILE A 147 12.23 -8.93 5.64
C ILE A 147 13.21 -8.80 6.80
#